data_AF-A0A8T4Y772-F1
#
_entry.id   AF-A0A8T4Y772-F1
#
_cell.length_a   1.000
_cell.length_b   1.000
_cell.length_c   1.000
_cell.angle_alpha   90.00
_cell.angle_beta   90.00
_cell.angle_gamma   90.00
#
_symmetry.space_group_name_H-M   'P 1'
#
loop_
_entity.id
_entity.type
_entity.pdbx_description
1 polymer ?
#
loop_
_entity_poly.entity_id
_entity_poly.type
_entity_poly.pdbx_seq_one_letter_code
_entity_poly.pdbx_strand_id
1 'polypeptide(L)'
;MRLKKKAIMFFFFVAIAIITGSLAIYFYIFAPKTLTSAETAAKLESLYSRASGILELMSVDMMNLINGTITATTFSNRMDAKRNDMLVLRTELSELKNVAYPTYALSINLLDLGLQSYIEALGYAHDLNFNLTAQAIQEGTEYILQSKNALPQV
;
A
#
# COMPACT_ATOMS: atom_id res chain seq x y z
N MET A 1 -5.57 54.07 -38.25
CA MET A 1 -6.21 53.29 -37.16
C MET A 1 -6.05 51.75 -37.27
N ARG A 2 -5.37 51.19 -38.30
CA ARG A 2 -5.23 49.72 -38.50
C ARG A 2 -4.01 49.06 -37.81
N LEU A 3 -2.95 49.83 -37.51
CA LEU A 3 -1.72 49.31 -36.90
C LEU A 3 -1.88 48.93 -35.41
N LYS A 4 -2.68 49.68 -34.64
CA LYS A 4 -2.90 49.41 -33.20
C LYS A 4 -3.60 48.06 -32.95
N LYS A 5 -4.53 47.65 -33.83
CA LYS A 5 -5.23 46.34 -33.72
C LYS A 5 -4.31 45.14 -33.91
N LYS A 6 -3.32 45.23 -34.81
CA LYS A 6 -2.37 44.14 -35.07
C LYS A 6 -1.39 43.94 -33.91
N ALA A 7 -0.91 45.04 -33.31
CA ALA A 7 -0.05 44.98 -32.14
C ALA A 7 -0.77 44.35 -30.94
N ILE A 8 -2.02 44.75 -30.67
CA ILE A 8 -2.81 44.18 -29.56
C ILE A 8 -3.05 42.68 -29.76
N MET A 9 -3.36 42.23 -30.98
CA MET A 9 -3.49 40.80 -31.26
C MET A 9 -2.17 40.05 -31.05
N PHE A 10 -1.04 40.60 -31.50
CA PHE A 10 0.27 39.98 -31.30
C PHE A 10 0.61 39.83 -29.81
N PHE A 11 0.39 40.88 -29.00
CA PHE A 11 0.58 40.79 -27.54
C PHE A 11 -0.35 39.78 -26.88
N PHE A 12 -1.60 39.65 -27.34
CA PHE A 12 -2.53 38.63 -26.87
C PHE A 12 -2.02 37.21 -27.16
N PHE A 13 -1.52 36.95 -28.38
CA PHE A 13 -1.00 35.63 -28.74
C PHE A 13 0.30 35.29 -27.99
N VAL A 14 1.19 36.26 -27.78
CA VAL A 14 2.41 36.06 -26.99
C VAL A 14 2.06 35.79 -25.52
N ALA A 15 1.11 36.53 -24.94
CA ALA A 15 0.66 36.29 -23.57
C ALA A 15 0.03 34.90 -23.40
N ILE A 16 -0.82 34.47 -24.35
CA ILE A 16 -1.40 33.12 -24.32
C ILE A 16 -0.31 32.05 -24.43
N ALA A 17 0.67 32.22 -25.32
CA ALA A 17 1.77 31.26 -25.48
C ALA A 17 2.67 31.16 -24.25
N ILE A 18 2.91 32.27 -23.55
CA ILE A 18 3.64 32.27 -22.27
C ILE A 18 2.82 31.55 -21.20
N ILE A 19 1.52 31.85 -21.08
CA ILE A 19 0.64 31.21 -20.09
C ILE A 19 0.53 29.70 -20.34
N THR A 20 0.33 29.25 -21.58
CA THR A 20 0.25 27.82 -21.90
C THR A 20 1.59 27.10 -21.75
N GLY A 21 2.70 27.75 -22.11
CA GLY A 21 4.05 27.22 -21.87
C GLY A 21 4.35 27.08 -20.37
N SER A 22 4.02 28.09 -19.57
CA SER A 22 4.20 28.06 -18.11
C SER A 22 3.29 27.04 -17.43
N LEU A 23 2.05 26.86 -17.90
CA LEU A 23 1.16 25.82 -17.39
C LEU A 23 1.71 24.42 -17.70
N ALA A 24 2.17 24.17 -18.92
CA ALA A 24 2.70 22.86 -19.31
C ALA A 24 3.97 22.50 -18.50
N ILE A 25 4.83 23.48 -18.23
CA ILE A 25 6.02 23.31 -17.37
C ILE A 25 5.60 23.05 -15.92
N TYR A 26 4.59 23.75 -15.42
CA TYR A 26 4.06 23.53 -14.07
C TYR A 26 3.47 22.13 -13.92
N PHE A 27 2.66 21.67 -14.88
CA PHE A 27 2.13 20.30 -14.90
C PHE A 27 3.24 19.25 -15.04
N TYR A 28 4.29 19.51 -15.80
CA TYR A 28 5.39 18.53 -15.96
C TYR A 28 6.29 18.43 -14.72
N ILE A 29 6.50 19.53 -13.99
CA ILE A 29 7.40 19.57 -12.82
C ILE A 29 6.66 19.26 -11.50
N PHE A 30 5.39 19.66 -11.40
CA PHE A 30 4.61 19.58 -10.14
C PHE A 30 3.44 18.62 -10.20
N ALA A 31 3.16 17.92 -11.31
CA ALA A 31 2.25 16.80 -11.24
C ALA A 31 2.86 15.73 -10.32
N PRO A 32 2.14 15.30 -9.26
CA PRO A 32 2.60 14.19 -8.44
C PRO A 32 2.85 13.00 -9.36
N LYS A 33 4.01 12.33 -9.22
CA LYS A 33 4.29 11.10 -9.96
C LYS A 33 3.25 10.05 -9.54
N THR A 34 2.15 9.98 -10.27
CA THR A 34 1.14 8.94 -10.12
C THR A 34 1.68 7.68 -10.78
N LEU A 35 1.58 6.55 -10.08
CA LEU A 35 1.92 5.26 -10.68
C LEU A 35 0.89 4.91 -11.75
N THR A 36 1.32 4.15 -12.76
CA THR A 36 0.38 3.54 -13.69
C THR A 36 -0.50 2.51 -12.97
N SER A 37 -1.67 2.20 -13.54
CA SER A 37 -2.55 1.14 -13.02
C SER A 37 -1.83 -0.21 -12.91
N ALA A 38 -0.99 -0.55 -13.90
CA ALA A 38 -0.22 -1.79 -13.90
C ALA A 38 0.85 -1.82 -12.79
N GLU A 39 1.59 -0.72 -12.59
CA GLU A 39 2.59 -0.62 -11.51
C GLU A 39 1.94 -0.67 -10.12
N THR A 40 0.79 -0.01 -9.97
CA THR A 40 0.04 -0.01 -8.71
C THR A 40 -0.48 -1.41 -8.40
N ALA A 41 -1.10 -2.10 -9.37
CA ALA A 41 -1.57 -3.46 -9.21
C ALA A 41 -0.41 -4.42 -8.87
N ALA A 42 0.73 -4.30 -9.56
CA ALA A 42 1.91 -5.13 -9.28
C ALA A 42 2.46 -4.91 -7.86
N LYS A 43 2.47 -3.66 -7.37
CA LYS A 43 2.88 -3.36 -5.98
C LYS A 43 1.89 -3.94 -4.97
N LEU A 44 0.58 -3.83 -5.22
CA LEU A 44 -0.43 -4.45 -4.35
C LEU A 44 -0.29 -5.97 -4.31
N GLU A 45 -0.08 -6.62 -5.45
CA GLU A 45 0.18 -8.06 -5.52
C GLU A 45 1.44 -8.46 -4.75
N SER A 46 2.51 -7.67 -4.85
CA SER A 46 3.73 -7.88 -4.06
C SER A 46 3.45 -7.79 -2.55
N LEU A 47 2.66 -6.81 -2.11
CA LEU A 47 2.28 -6.65 -0.71
C LEU A 47 1.44 -7.83 -0.21
N TYR A 48 0.45 -8.28 -0.99
CA TYR A 48 -0.35 -9.47 -0.64
C TYR A 48 0.53 -10.71 -0.47
N SER A 49 1.42 -10.96 -1.44
CA SER A 49 2.31 -12.12 -1.43
C SER A 49 3.23 -12.11 -0.21
N ARG A 50 3.84 -10.96 0.09
CA ARG A 50 4.74 -10.81 1.26
C ARG A 50 3.99 -10.96 2.58
N ALA A 51 2.78 -10.42 2.70
CA ALA A 51 1.96 -10.57 3.89
C ALA A 51 1.61 -12.06 4.14
N SER A 52 1.20 -12.79 3.11
CA SER A 52 0.96 -14.23 3.21
C SER A 52 2.22 -15.01 3.59
N GLY A 53 3.37 -14.70 2.99
CA GLY A 53 4.63 -15.35 3.32
C GLY A 53 5.04 -15.17 4.79
N ILE A 54 4.76 -14.01 5.39
CA ILE A 54 5.01 -13.79 6.82
C ILE A 54 4.12 -14.70 7.68
N LEU A 55 2.83 -14.87 7.32
CA LEU A 55 1.92 -15.78 8.03
C LEU A 55 2.31 -17.25 7.89
N GLU A 56 2.81 -17.65 6.72
CA GLU A 56 3.35 -19.00 6.51
C GLU A 56 4.53 -19.26 7.45
N LEU A 57 5.45 -18.31 7.57
CA LEU A 57 6.57 -18.42 8.52
C LEU A 57 6.10 -18.44 9.97
N MET A 58 5.03 -17.70 10.32
CA MET A 58 4.41 -17.78 11.64
C MET A 58 3.85 -19.19 11.90
N SER A 59 3.12 -19.76 10.95
CA SER A 59 2.57 -21.12 11.05
C SER A 59 3.68 -22.17 11.26
N VAL A 60 4.78 -22.05 10.52
CA VAL A 60 5.97 -22.90 10.70
C VAL A 60 6.55 -22.78 12.11
N ASP A 61 6.70 -21.56 12.62
CA ASP A 61 7.21 -21.33 13.97
C ASP A 61 6.24 -21.82 15.07
N MET A 62 4.93 -21.71 14.85
CA MET A 62 3.92 -22.28 15.75
C MET A 62 4.04 -23.80 15.83
N MET A 63 4.20 -24.46 14.67
CA MET A 63 4.42 -25.91 14.63
C MET A 63 5.74 -26.30 15.31
N ASN A 64 6.79 -25.52 15.13
CA ASN A 64 8.08 -25.73 15.81
C ASN A 64 7.95 -25.60 17.33
N LEU A 65 7.18 -24.62 17.82
CA LEU A 65 6.91 -24.47 19.24
C LEU A 65 6.12 -25.68 19.78
N ILE A 66 5.06 -26.09 19.09
CA ILE A 66 4.23 -27.25 19.47
C ILE A 66 5.05 -28.54 19.52
N ASN A 67 5.94 -28.74 18.55
CA ASN A 67 6.83 -29.90 18.47
C ASN A 67 8.02 -29.81 19.43
N GLY A 68 8.18 -28.71 20.16
CA GLY A 68 9.28 -28.49 21.09
C GLY A 68 10.65 -28.27 20.43
N THR A 69 10.69 -27.98 19.12
CA THR A 69 11.95 -27.71 18.39
C THR A 69 12.50 -26.31 18.66
N ILE A 70 11.65 -25.39 19.15
CA ILE A 70 12.05 -24.07 19.66
C ILE A 70 11.41 -23.79 21.02
N THR A 71 12.06 -22.94 21.81
CA THR A 71 11.52 -22.48 23.09
C THR A 71 10.48 -21.37 22.88
N ALA A 72 9.65 -21.13 23.90
CA ALA A 72 8.70 -20.01 23.90
C ALA A 72 9.40 -18.65 23.72
N THR A 73 10.60 -18.47 24.28
CA THR A 73 11.40 -17.24 24.10
C THR A 73 11.86 -17.07 22.66
N THR A 74 12.38 -18.12 22.03
CA THR A 74 12.76 -18.09 20.62
C THR A 74 11.56 -17.82 19.72
N PHE A 75 10.42 -18.44 20.02
CA PHE A 75 9.17 -18.21 19.31
C PHE A 75 8.71 -16.75 19.43
N SER A 76 8.67 -16.20 20.64
CA SER A 76 8.25 -14.80 20.90
C SER A 76 9.10 -13.80 20.12
N ASN A 77 10.43 -13.93 20.19
CA ASN A 77 11.35 -13.08 19.42
C ASN A 77 11.12 -13.17 17.90
N ARG A 78 10.78 -14.36 17.39
CA ARG A 78 10.46 -14.57 15.97
C ARG A 78 9.10 -13.99 15.58
N MET A 79 8.14 -13.90 16.50
CA MET A 79 6.86 -13.23 16.28
C MET A 79 7.05 -11.71 16.22
N ASP A 80 7.87 -11.15 17.11
CA ASP A 80 8.22 -9.72 17.08
C ASP A 80 8.91 -9.32 15.77
N ALA A 81 9.86 -10.14 15.30
CA ALA A 81 10.52 -9.90 14.02
C ALA A 81 9.51 -9.85 12.85
N LYS A 82 8.61 -10.84 12.77
CA LYS A 82 7.54 -10.88 11.75
C LYS A 82 6.57 -9.71 11.88
N ARG A 83 6.27 -9.30 13.10
CA ARG A 83 5.40 -8.15 13.37
C ARG A 83 6.03 -6.86 12.84
N ASN A 84 7.34 -6.69 13.03
CA ASN A 84 8.09 -5.59 12.44
C ASN A 84 8.09 -5.64 10.90
N ASP A 85 8.27 -6.83 10.31
CA ASP A 85 8.18 -7.00 8.85
C ASP A 85 6.79 -6.59 8.32
N MET A 86 5.72 -6.96 9.03
CA MET A 86 4.34 -6.58 8.67
C MET A 86 4.11 -5.06 8.82
N LEU A 87 4.71 -4.41 9.82
CA LEU A 87 4.69 -2.94 9.96
C LEU A 87 5.41 -2.24 8.80
N VAL A 88 6.49 -2.84 8.29
CA VAL A 88 7.17 -2.34 7.09
C VAL A 88 6.24 -2.42 5.88
N LEU A 89 5.54 -3.54 5.67
CA LEU A 89 4.56 -3.65 4.57
C LEU A 89 3.46 -2.58 4.66
N ARG A 90 2.99 -2.31 5.88
CA ARG A 90 1.96 -1.29 6.11
C ARG A 90 2.48 0.13 5.82
N THR A 91 3.75 0.38 6.12
CA THR A 91 4.42 1.64 5.76
C THR A 91 4.52 1.80 4.25
N GLU A 92 4.97 0.76 3.54
CA GLU A 92 5.02 0.75 2.07
C GLU A 92 3.64 0.96 1.43
N LEU A 93 2.58 0.38 2.01
CA LEU A 93 1.20 0.59 1.57
C LEU A 93 0.74 2.05 1.75
N SER A 94 1.13 2.68 2.86
CA SER A 94 0.85 4.10 3.11
C SER A 94 1.53 5.00 2.08
N GLU A 95 2.77 4.68 1.70
CA GLU A 95 3.47 5.37 0.61
C GLU A 95 2.75 5.17 -0.74
N LEU A 96 2.29 3.95 -1.02
CA LEU A 96 1.52 3.63 -2.23
C LEU A 96 0.21 4.42 -2.30
N LYS A 97 -0.48 4.59 -1.16
CA LYS A 97 -1.73 5.37 -1.06
C LYS A 97 -1.58 6.78 -1.60
N ASN A 98 -0.43 7.42 -1.39
CA ASN A 98 -0.17 8.79 -1.83
C ASN A 98 -0.06 8.94 -3.36
N VAL A 99 0.25 7.87 -4.08
CA VAL A 99 0.50 7.89 -5.54
C VAL A 99 -0.56 7.12 -6.36
N ALA A 100 -1.44 6.38 -5.69
CA ALA A 100 -2.47 5.53 -6.29
C ALA A 100 -3.92 6.01 -6.07
N TYR A 101 -4.10 7.12 -5.34
CA TYR A 101 -5.40 7.73 -5.09
C TYR A 101 -5.92 8.50 -6.32
N PRO A 102 -7.25 8.50 -6.61
CA PRO A 102 -8.33 7.80 -5.90
C PRO A 102 -8.59 6.37 -6.39
N THR A 103 -8.01 5.98 -7.52
CA THR A 103 -8.40 4.78 -8.28
C THR A 103 -8.33 3.49 -7.46
N TYR A 104 -7.33 3.35 -6.59
CA TYR A 104 -7.12 2.14 -5.77
C TYR A 104 -7.48 2.34 -4.29
N ALA A 105 -8.17 3.44 -3.94
CA ALA A 105 -8.37 3.83 -2.56
C ALA A 105 -9.08 2.76 -1.71
N LEU A 106 -10.13 2.12 -2.25
CA LEU A 106 -10.87 1.08 -1.54
C LEU A 106 -9.99 -0.15 -1.27
N SER A 107 -9.33 -0.66 -2.32
CA SER A 107 -8.41 -1.80 -2.22
C SER A 107 -7.32 -1.51 -1.18
N ILE A 108 -6.63 -0.37 -1.29
CA ILE A 108 -5.56 0.03 -0.35
C ILE A 108 -6.06 0.11 1.10
N ASN A 109 -7.26 0.68 1.34
CA ASN A 109 -7.80 0.77 2.70
C ASN A 109 -8.16 -0.62 3.26
N LEU A 110 -8.70 -1.52 2.45
CA LEU A 110 -8.99 -2.90 2.87
C LEU A 110 -7.72 -3.68 3.15
N LEU A 111 -6.68 -3.52 2.33
CA LEU A 111 -5.37 -4.10 2.62
C LEU A 111 -4.80 -3.56 3.93
N ASP A 112 -4.92 -2.25 4.21
CA ASP A 112 -4.42 -1.68 5.47
C ASP A 112 -5.08 -2.32 6.69
N LEU A 113 -6.40 -2.54 6.65
CA LEU A 113 -7.14 -3.26 7.68
C LEU A 113 -6.65 -4.70 7.80
N GLY A 114 -6.47 -5.39 6.68
CA GLY A 114 -5.95 -6.76 6.67
C GLY A 114 -4.55 -6.89 7.30
N LEU A 115 -3.64 -5.98 6.95
CA LEU A 115 -2.29 -5.93 7.54
C LEU A 115 -2.34 -5.61 9.03
N GLN A 116 -3.24 -4.72 9.47
CA GLN A 116 -3.44 -4.43 10.89
C GLN A 116 -3.89 -5.67 11.67
N SER A 117 -4.87 -6.42 11.16
CA SER A 117 -5.30 -7.67 11.80
C SER A 117 -4.17 -8.70 11.84
N TYR A 118 -3.30 -8.78 10.82
CA TYR A 118 -2.13 -9.67 10.88
C TYR A 118 -1.07 -9.22 11.88
N ILE A 119 -0.86 -7.91 12.07
CA ILE A 119 0.00 -7.36 13.13
C ILE A 119 -0.52 -7.76 14.51
N GLU A 120 -1.84 -7.69 14.69
CA GLU A 120 -2.50 -8.13 15.92
C GLU A 120 -2.35 -9.64 16.12
N ALA A 121 -2.57 -10.44 15.08
CA ALA A 121 -2.38 -11.89 15.13
C ALA A 121 -0.96 -12.27 15.61
N LEU A 122 0.07 -11.59 15.09
CA LEU A 122 1.46 -11.78 15.49
C LEU A 122 1.71 -11.36 16.95
N GLY A 123 1.07 -10.28 17.40
CA GLY A 123 1.09 -9.88 18.82
C GLY A 123 0.42 -10.89 19.75
N TYR A 124 -0.76 -11.38 19.37
CA TYR A 124 -1.44 -12.43 20.12
C TYR A 124 -0.66 -13.75 20.12
N ALA A 125 0.01 -14.06 19.01
CA ALA A 125 0.87 -15.23 18.92
C ALA A 125 2.05 -15.10 19.88
N HIS A 126 2.74 -13.95 19.90
CA HIS A 126 3.78 -13.64 20.89
C HIS A 126 3.29 -13.92 22.32
N ASP A 127 2.08 -13.50 22.65
CA ASP A 127 1.46 -13.71 23.97
C ASP A 127 0.91 -15.14 24.19
N LEU A 128 1.15 -16.05 23.24
CA LEU A 128 0.66 -17.44 23.21
C LEU A 128 -0.87 -17.55 23.26
N ASN A 129 -1.57 -16.51 22.82
CA ASN A 129 -3.03 -16.48 22.75
C ASN A 129 -3.53 -16.92 21.37
N PHE A 130 -3.43 -18.23 21.11
CA PHE A 130 -3.72 -18.79 19.78
C PHE A 130 -5.18 -18.65 19.33
N ASN A 131 -6.13 -18.48 20.27
CA ASN A 131 -7.51 -18.22 19.91
C ASN A 131 -7.67 -16.85 19.26
N LEU A 132 -7.13 -15.79 19.89
CA LEU A 132 -7.14 -14.45 19.31
C LEU A 132 -6.26 -14.37 18.05
N THR A 133 -5.14 -15.09 18.03
CA THR A 133 -4.33 -15.24 16.80
C THR A 133 -5.17 -15.75 15.64
N ALA A 134 -5.90 -16.86 15.82
CA ALA A 134 -6.71 -17.45 14.76
C ALA A 134 -7.82 -16.50 14.28
N GLN A 135 -8.50 -15.81 15.21
CA GLN A 135 -9.54 -14.84 14.89
C GLN A 135 -8.98 -13.67 14.06
N ALA A 136 -7.85 -13.10 14.48
CA ALA A 136 -7.21 -11.99 13.79
C ALA A 136 -6.66 -12.39 12.40
N ILE A 137 -6.16 -13.64 12.24
CA ILE A 137 -5.80 -14.17 10.91
C ILE A 137 -7.04 -14.27 10.02
N GLN A 138 -8.15 -14.78 10.54
CA GLN A 138 -9.36 -14.93 9.75
C GLN A 138 -9.85 -13.55 9.26
N GLU A 139 -9.99 -12.59 10.17
CA GLU A 139 -10.41 -11.23 9.84
C GLU A 139 -9.46 -10.58 8.82
N GLY A 140 -8.15 -10.70 9.04
CA GLY A 140 -7.16 -10.14 8.12
C GLY A 140 -7.22 -10.78 6.72
N THR A 141 -7.46 -12.09 6.65
CA THR A 141 -7.60 -12.82 5.38
C THR A 141 -8.83 -12.36 4.62
N GLU A 142 -9.95 -12.16 5.32
CA GLU A 142 -11.19 -11.65 4.74
C GLU A 142 -11.00 -10.24 4.17
N TYR A 143 -10.34 -9.34 4.89
CA TYR A 143 -10.03 -7.99 4.37
C TYR A 143 -9.09 -8.02 3.16
N ILE A 144 -8.05 -8.87 3.16
CA ILE A 144 -7.16 -9.01 2.01
C ILE A 144 -7.91 -9.56 0.79
N LEU A 145 -8.83 -10.51 0.98
CA LEU A 145 -9.67 -11.01 -0.10
C LEU A 145 -10.57 -9.91 -0.67
N GLN A 146 -11.23 -9.14 0.20
CA GLN A 146 -12.03 -7.98 -0.21
C GLN A 146 -11.18 -6.94 -0.95
N SER A 147 -9.95 -6.71 -0.47
CA SER A 147 -8.99 -5.81 -1.11
C SER A 147 -8.67 -6.22 -2.55
N LYS A 148 -8.43 -7.51 -2.79
CA LYS A 148 -8.19 -8.06 -4.12
C LYS A 148 -9.41 -7.90 -5.03
N ASN A 149 -10.60 -8.18 -4.50
CA ASN A 149 -11.86 -8.04 -5.23
C ASN A 149 -12.21 -6.58 -5.55
N ALA A 150 -11.67 -5.63 -4.78
CA ALA A 150 -11.83 -4.19 -4.98
C ALA A 150 -10.83 -3.58 -5.98
N LEU A 151 -9.95 -4.38 -6.60
CA LEU A 151 -9.05 -3.90 -7.64
C LEU A 151 -9.88 -3.44 -8.86
N PRO A 152 -9.56 -2.26 -9.46
CA PRO A 152 -10.17 -1.82 -10.70
C PRO A 152 -9.97 -2.87 -11.80
N GLN A 153 -11.03 -3.15 -12.57
CA GLN A 153 -10.90 -3.99 -13.75
C GLN A 153 -10.13 -3.21 -14.83
N VAL A 154 -9.12 -3.86 -15.40
CA VAL A 154 -8.23 -3.29 -16.43
C VAL A 154 -8.81 -3.51 -17.81
#